data_AF-A0A7Y1SW35-F1
#
_entry.id   AF-A0A7Y1SW35-F1
#
_cell.length_a   1.000
_cell.length_b   1.000
_cell.length_c   1.000
_cell.angle_alpha   90.00
_cell.angle_beta   90.00
_cell.angle_gamma   90.00
#
_symmetry.space_group_name_H-M   'P 1'
#
loop_
_entity.id
_entity.type
_entity.pdbx_description
1 polymer ?
#
loop_
_entity_poly.entity_id
_entity_poly.type
_entity_poly.pdbx_seq_one_letter_code
_entity_poly.pdbx_strand_id
1 'polypeptide(L)'
;MTTPIEIEAKLIPPGNTWRLGGEVEYELHPDGFESFEVFVSRLDVPNGAAVTVRRNGESLAEVAVRGLFRRHGRLRVSSRKGDEVPRLNVGDAIEVVYGGQLLLTGVATID
;
A
#
# COMPACT_ATOMS: atom_id res chain seq x y z
N MET A 1 -20.31 20.42 -5.92
CA MET A 1 -19.04 19.96 -5.33
C MET A 1 -18.88 18.52 -5.79
N THR A 2 -17.84 18.22 -6.57
CA THR A 2 -17.57 16.86 -7.02
C THR A 2 -16.85 16.11 -5.91
N THR A 3 -17.19 14.85 -5.68
CA THR A 3 -16.53 13.98 -4.69
C THR A 3 -15.16 13.54 -5.23
N PRO A 4 -14.13 13.35 -4.38
CA PRO A 4 -12.91 12.67 -4.77
C PRO A 4 -13.19 11.27 -5.34
N ILE A 5 -12.29 10.78 -6.19
CA ILE A 5 -12.23 9.36 -6.56
C ILE A 5 -11.30 8.68 -5.55
N GLU A 6 -11.81 7.66 -4.87
CA GLU A 6 -11.08 6.90 -3.86
C GLU A 6 -10.95 5.46 -4.36
N ILE A 7 -9.72 4.97 -4.43
CA ILE A 7 -9.39 3.60 -4.82
C ILE A 7 -8.63 2.96 -3.68
N GLU A 8 -9.10 1.80 -3.26
CA GLU A 8 -8.60 1.11 -2.09
C GLU A 8 -8.22 -0.34 -2.44
N ALA A 9 -7.21 -0.88 -1.77
CA ALA A 9 -6.87 -2.30 -1.83
C ALA A 9 -6.62 -2.82 -0.41
N LYS A 10 -7.60 -3.52 0.16
CA LYS A 10 -7.38 -4.33 1.37
C LYS A 10 -6.41 -5.46 1.06
N LEU A 11 -5.30 -5.49 1.79
CA LEU A 11 -4.24 -6.47 1.59
C LEU A 11 -4.31 -7.56 2.66
N ILE A 12 -4.42 -8.79 2.19
CA ILE A 12 -4.50 -9.99 3.03
C ILE A 12 -3.34 -10.94 2.70
N PRO A 13 -2.89 -11.77 3.65
CA PRO A 13 -1.88 -12.77 3.35
C PRO A 13 -2.46 -13.87 2.44
N PRO A 14 -1.63 -14.52 1.60
CA PRO A 14 -2.05 -15.57 0.68
C PRO A 14 -2.50 -16.89 1.36
N GLY A 15 -2.60 -16.93 2.69
CA GLY A 15 -3.04 -18.09 3.47
C GLY A 15 -3.80 -17.70 4.74
N ASN A 16 -4.12 -18.67 5.60
CA ASN A 16 -5.01 -18.49 6.77
C ASN A 16 -4.41 -17.72 7.97
N THR A 17 -3.45 -16.82 7.75
CA THR A 17 -2.88 -15.99 8.80
C THR A 17 -3.67 -14.70 8.98
N TRP A 18 -4.79 -14.77 9.70
CA TRP A 18 -5.69 -13.63 9.99
C TRP A 18 -5.04 -12.44 10.74
N ARG A 19 -3.75 -12.53 11.11
CA ARG A 19 -3.05 -11.51 11.89
C ARG A 19 -2.29 -10.50 11.04
N LEU A 20 -1.93 -10.83 9.81
CA LEU A 20 -1.24 -9.92 8.89
C LEU A 20 -2.27 -9.12 8.12
N GLY A 21 -1.98 -7.86 7.84
CA GLY A 21 -2.86 -7.05 7.03
C GLY A 21 -2.21 -5.76 6.60
N GLY A 22 -2.73 -5.22 5.53
CA GLY A 22 -2.35 -3.91 5.03
C GLY A 22 -3.46 -3.33 4.19
N GLU A 23 -3.20 -2.13 3.72
CA GLU A 23 -4.12 -1.35 2.94
C GLU A 23 -3.32 -0.40 2.05
N VAL A 24 -3.84 -0.19 0.85
CA VAL A 24 -3.36 0.85 -0.06
C VAL A 24 -4.53 1.72 -0.44
N GLU A 25 -4.36 3.03 -0.32
CA GLU A 25 -5.36 4.03 -0.66
C GLU A 25 -4.77 4.98 -1.70
N TYR A 26 -5.57 5.34 -2.68
CA TYR A 26 -5.30 6.40 -3.64
C TYR A 26 -6.51 7.32 -3.75
N GLU A 27 -6.27 8.62 -3.64
CA GLU A 27 -7.30 9.65 -3.74
C GLU A 27 -6.95 10.60 -4.89
N LEU A 28 -7.91 10.84 -5.78
CA LEU A 28 -7.85 11.90 -6.79
C LEU A 28 -8.97 12.91 -6.52
N HIS A 29 -8.60 14.09 -6.08
CA HIS A 29 -9.53 15.18 -5.84
C HIS A 29 -9.87 15.93 -7.13
N PRO A 30 -11.05 16.60 -7.19
CA PRO A 30 -11.47 17.33 -8.39
C PRO A 30 -10.57 18.50 -8.79
N ASP A 31 -9.77 19.03 -7.86
CA ASP A 31 -8.78 20.08 -8.10
C ASP A 31 -7.44 19.53 -8.65
N GLY A 32 -7.36 18.22 -8.94
CA GLY A 32 -6.16 17.54 -9.42
C GLY A 32 -5.17 17.18 -8.32
N PHE A 33 -5.54 17.37 -7.05
CA PHE A 33 -4.74 16.90 -5.94
C PHE A 33 -4.79 15.37 -5.85
N GLU A 34 -3.62 14.75 -5.73
CA GLU A 34 -3.44 13.30 -5.65
C GLU A 34 -2.77 12.93 -4.32
N SER A 35 -3.24 11.85 -3.71
CA SER A 35 -2.71 11.29 -2.48
C SER A 35 -2.60 9.77 -2.61
N PHE A 36 -1.50 9.20 -2.10
CA PHE A 36 -1.27 7.76 -2.11
C PHE A 36 -0.73 7.34 -0.75
N GLU A 37 -1.33 6.33 -0.15
CA GLU A 37 -0.95 5.80 1.13
C GLU A 37 -0.82 4.28 1.10
N VAL A 38 0.22 3.78 1.76
CA VAL A 38 0.36 2.36 2.07
C VAL A 38 0.50 2.21 3.55
N PHE A 39 -0.34 1.35 4.12
CA PHE A 39 -0.19 0.88 5.50
C PHE A 39 -0.01 -0.63 5.52
N VAL A 40 0.97 -1.10 6.28
CA VAL A 40 1.18 -2.52 6.52
C VAL A 40 1.35 -2.78 8.02
N SER A 41 0.88 -3.93 8.47
CA SER A 41 0.83 -4.24 9.88
C SER A 41 1.17 -5.70 10.19
N ARG A 42 1.83 -5.88 11.33
CA ARG A 42 2.17 -7.17 11.93
C ARG A 42 3.00 -8.08 11.02
N LEU A 43 3.69 -7.50 10.03
CA LEU A 43 4.50 -8.26 9.09
C LEU A 43 5.60 -9.06 9.80
N ASP A 44 5.80 -10.29 9.37
CA ASP A 44 6.88 -11.15 9.88
C ASP A 44 8.19 -10.84 9.15
N VAL A 45 8.71 -9.63 9.39
CA VAL A 45 9.99 -9.15 8.84
C VAL A 45 10.87 -8.53 9.93
N PRO A 46 12.20 -8.51 9.74
CA PRO A 46 13.10 -7.85 10.68
C PRO A 46 12.71 -6.38 10.93
N ASN A 47 12.88 -5.92 12.16
CA ASN A 47 12.75 -4.48 12.44
C ASN A 47 13.82 -3.73 11.66
N GLY A 48 13.45 -2.68 10.95
CA GLY A 48 14.39 -1.98 10.08
C GLY A 48 14.25 -2.33 8.61
N ALA A 49 13.67 -3.50 8.29
CA ALA A 49 13.50 -3.96 6.91
C ALA A 49 12.65 -3.00 6.07
N ALA A 50 12.87 -3.03 4.75
CA ALA A 50 11.98 -2.42 3.77
C ALA A 50 11.22 -3.53 3.04
N VAL A 51 9.92 -3.36 2.87
CA VAL A 51 9.10 -4.21 2.00
C VAL A 51 8.79 -3.46 0.72
N THR A 52 8.72 -4.18 -0.40
CA THR A 52 8.38 -3.61 -1.69
C THR A 52 6.90 -3.82 -1.94
N VAL A 53 6.20 -2.73 -2.28
CA VAL A 53 4.84 -2.76 -2.79
C VAL A 53 4.92 -2.84 -4.31
N ARG A 54 4.22 -3.78 -4.91
CA ARG A 54 4.14 -3.97 -6.35
C ARG A 54 2.73 -3.77 -6.86
N ARG A 55 2.63 -3.26 -8.09
CA ARG A 55 1.40 -3.13 -8.86
C ARG A 55 1.58 -3.92 -10.15
N ASN A 56 0.73 -4.94 -10.37
CA ASN A 56 0.79 -5.81 -11.55
C ASN A 56 2.20 -6.41 -11.78
N GLY A 57 2.90 -6.75 -10.70
CA GLY A 57 4.26 -7.29 -10.73
C GLY A 57 5.39 -6.25 -10.81
N GLU A 58 5.10 -4.99 -11.08
CA GLU A 58 6.07 -3.90 -11.13
C GLU A 58 6.24 -3.22 -9.78
N SER A 59 7.47 -2.76 -9.44
CA SER A 59 7.72 -2.04 -8.20
C SER A 59 7.00 -0.69 -8.20
N LEU A 60 6.15 -0.46 -7.19
CA LEU A 60 5.39 0.78 -7.02
C LEU A 60 5.98 1.67 -5.93
N ALA A 61 6.33 1.09 -4.78
CA ALA A 61 6.83 1.82 -3.62
C ALA A 61 7.63 0.92 -2.67
N GLU A 62 8.41 1.52 -1.77
CA GLU A 62 9.05 0.84 -0.66
C GLU A 62 8.56 1.37 0.68
N VAL A 63 8.26 0.47 1.61
CA VAL A 63 7.78 0.82 2.95
C VAL A 63 8.73 0.29 4.00
N ALA A 64 9.29 1.21 4.79
CA ALA A 64 10.11 0.87 5.93
C ALA A 64 9.23 0.31 7.07
N VAL A 65 9.54 -0.91 7.51
CA VAL A 65 8.87 -1.57 8.63
C VAL A 65 9.63 -1.28 9.92
N ARG A 66 8.89 -0.85 10.94
CA ARG A 66 9.39 -0.40 12.24
C ARG A 66 8.55 -0.97 13.38
N GLY A 67 9.13 -0.97 14.58
CA GLY A 67 8.45 -1.24 15.85
C GLY A 67 8.62 -2.68 16.32
N LEU A 68 8.88 -2.85 17.63
CA LEU A 68 9.38 -4.09 18.23
C LEU A 68 8.35 -5.25 18.31
N PHE A 69 7.05 -4.95 18.49
CA PHE A 69 6.03 -5.97 18.79
C PHE A 69 4.95 -6.15 17.73
N ARG A 70 4.75 -5.18 16.84
CA ARG A 70 3.65 -5.21 15.85
C ARG A 70 4.05 -4.79 14.42
N ARG A 71 5.36 -4.67 14.16
CA ARG A 71 6.01 -4.50 12.84
C ARG A 71 5.10 -3.81 11.82
N HIS A 72 5.05 -2.49 11.91
CA HIS A 72 4.20 -1.64 11.08
C HIS A 72 5.04 -0.82 10.12
N GLY A 73 4.48 -0.52 8.96
CA GLY A 73 5.04 0.41 7.99
C GLY A 73 3.94 1.32 7.49
N ARG A 74 4.28 2.59 7.27
CA ARG A 74 3.40 3.55 6.64
C ARG A 74 4.21 4.42 5.69
N LEU A 75 3.73 4.53 4.46
CA LEU A 75 4.21 5.49 3.47
C LEU A 75 3.03 6.35 3.05
N ARG A 76 3.22 7.67 3.02
CA ARG A 76 2.22 8.60 2.49
C ARG A 76 2.89 9.60 1.57
N VAL A 77 2.40 9.66 0.35
CA VAL A 77 2.88 10.50 -0.75
C VAL A 77 1.77 11.45 -1.16
N SER A 78 2.11 12.69 -1.49
CA SER A 78 1.11 13.72 -1.73
C SER A 78 1.59 14.76 -2.73
N SER A 79 0.81 15.00 -3.79
CA SER A 79 1.20 16.00 -4.81
C SER A 79 1.24 17.42 -4.25
N ARG A 80 0.50 17.71 -3.16
CA ARG A 80 0.59 18.97 -2.39
C ARG A 80 1.95 19.20 -1.73
N LYS A 81 2.72 18.15 -1.49
CA LYS A 81 4.09 18.24 -0.96
C LYS A 81 5.13 18.32 -2.09
N GLY A 82 4.69 18.31 -3.35
CA GLY A 82 5.56 18.23 -4.52
C GLY A 82 6.07 16.82 -4.81
N ASP A 83 5.51 15.79 -4.15
CA ASP A 83 5.90 14.41 -4.40
C ASP A 83 5.32 13.89 -5.73
N GLU A 84 6.02 12.97 -6.38
CA GLU A 84 5.45 12.17 -7.46
C GLU A 84 4.54 11.09 -6.86
N VAL A 85 3.24 11.15 -7.17
CA VAL A 85 2.24 10.24 -6.60
C VAL A 85 2.07 9.02 -7.52
N PRO A 86 2.34 7.79 -7.04
CA PRO A 86 2.06 6.59 -7.82
C PRO A 86 0.54 6.45 -8.02
N ARG A 87 0.12 6.29 -9.27
CA ARG A 87 -1.30 6.11 -9.60
C ARG A 87 -1.75 4.66 -9.42
N LEU A 88 -2.95 4.50 -8.89
CA LEU A 88 -3.65 3.24 -8.76
C LEU A 88 -4.90 3.26 -9.65
N ASN A 89 -5.20 2.16 -10.32
CA ASN A 89 -6.44 1.97 -11.09
C ASN A 89 -7.25 0.83 -10.50
N VAL A 90 -8.56 0.88 -10.67
CA VAL A 90 -9.46 -0.22 -10.32
C VAL A 90 -9.06 -1.49 -11.10
N GLY A 91 -8.94 -2.60 -10.39
CA GLY A 91 -8.53 -3.89 -10.92
C GLY A 91 -7.01 -4.15 -10.85
N ASP A 92 -6.20 -3.16 -10.47
CA ASP A 92 -4.77 -3.39 -10.25
C ASP A 92 -4.53 -4.44 -9.16
N ALA A 93 -3.67 -5.41 -9.44
CA ALA A 93 -3.21 -6.38 -8.45
C ALA A 93 -2.10 -5.75 -7.62
N ILE A 94 -2.28 -5.72 -6.30
CA ILE A 94 -1.33 -5.14 -5.36
C ILE A 94 -0.70 -6.23 -4.51
N GLU A 95 0.63 -6.22 -4.43
CA GLU A 95 1.40 -7.19 -3.69
C GLU A 95 2.36 -6.47 -2.75
N VAL A 96 2.58 -7.03 -1.55
CA VAL A 96 3.66 -6.63 -0.65
C VAL A 96 4.63 -7.79 -0.56
N VAL A 97 5.88 -7.56 -0.92
CA VAL A 97 6.92 -8.58 -0.97
C VAL A 97 8.13 -8.22 -0.12
N TYR A 98 8.82 -9.24 0.39
CA TYR A 98 10.10 -9.10 1.08
C TYR A 98 11.03 -10.25 0.69
N GLY A 99 12.24 -9.93 0.20
CA GLY A 99 13.21 -10.95 -0.21
C GLY A 99 12.69 -11.94 -1.28
N GLY A 100 11.73 -11.51 -2.11
CA GLY A 100 11.06 -12.35 -3.10
C GLY A 100 9.86 -13.14 -2.58
N GLN A 101 9.61 -13.15 -1.26
CA GLN A 101 8.43 -13.77 -0.67
C GLN A 101 7.23 -12.82 -0.72
N LEU A 102 6.07 -13.32 -1.18
CA LEU A 102 4.79 -12.63 -1.09
C LEU A 102 4.29 -12.65 0.36
N LEU A 103 4.07 -11.46 0.93
CA LEU A 103 3.58 -11.28 2.29
C LEU A 103 2.09 -10.98 2.33
N LEU A 104 1.64 -10.04 1.49
CA LEU A 104 0.24 -9.63 1.38
C LEU A 104 -0.11 -9.43 -0.10
N THR A 105 -1.39 -9.62 -0.42
CA THR A 105 -1.95 -9.37 -1.75
C THR A 105 -3.37 -8.82 -1.63
N GLY A 106 -3.78 -8.01 -2.60
CA GLY A 106 -5.14 -7.50 -2.74
C GLY A 106 -5.40 -7.02 -4.15
N VAL A 107 -6.62 -6.59 -4.42
CA VAL A 107 -7.03 -6.01 -5.70
C VAL A 107 -7.62 -4.65 -5.42
N ALA A 108 -7.21 -3.65 -6.20
CA ALA A 108 -7.72 -2.30 -6.10
C ALA A 108 -9.18 -2.23 -6.54
N THR A 109 -10.04 -1.68 -5.70
CA THR A 109 -11.46 -1.44 -5.95
C THR A 109 -11.79 0.03 -5.70
N ILE A 110 -12.90 0.50 -6.26
CA ILE A 110 -13.45 1.78 -5.84
C ILE A 110 -14.06 1.62 -4.45
N ASP A 111 -13.81 2.57 -3.55
CA ASP A 111 -14.50 2.64 -2.25
C ASP A 111 -15.85 3.38 -2.38
#